data_AF-A0A1G5EVK7-F1
#
_entry.id   AF-A0A1G5EVK7-F1
#
_cell.length_a   1.000
_cell.length_b   1.000
_cell.length_c   1.000
_cell.angle_alpha   90.00
_cell.angle_beta   90.00
_cell.angle_gamma   90.00
#
_symmetry.space_group_name_H-M   'P 1'
#
loop_
_entity.id
_entity.type
_entity.pdbx_description
1 polymer ?
#
loop_
_entity_poly.entity_id
_entity_poly.type
_entity_poly.pdbx_seq_one_letter_code
_entity_poly.pdbx_strand_id
1 'polypeptide(L)'
;MATTAMAKCPKCGAIIPAQSVSCPKCGTRFKRSTSTSTGTAQSRAVSPQNSSANRAVVNGNNATKSANQPKQTPSKVEKKKNSWISVAALVCSLLFITGPVAVILSIIDIAKKDDEHKHGLSIAAMIIGFLGCMGWVSVFLPNAKDDASQTQIEARNSTETNSQYNYEQAVANANTDSDNYNSSKVTRIMPDVLGLEKYDAKSDIRNALGSYVDFDEELVYSDIYEKGVVVRTEPVAGAMVGEGATVTLYTSKGKEKIMPNLIGMDVESAEQLLSDMDISMYTTEIFSESDKNTIVAAEFDPGTDLSDEYSVDVEVSKGSLQAFKDSTQVIGYEDLYRYPETYEETPLKINATITKIEDSRLLGITYNLSYWATYEGETVILYDDRSVQEPTLKVGDKITAYGYGDGKSTIDIKQKEYQGSLLIGFSYNKTVDSYYVPKIKVEHFDIR
;
A
#
# COMPACT_ATOMS: atom_id res chain seq x y z
N MET A 1 -28.77 3.55 -49.33
CA MET A 1 -28.40 3.76 -47.91
C MET A 1 -29.59 3.37 -47.06
N ALA A 2 -29.51 2.24 -46.34
CA ALA A 2 -30.60 1.80 -45.46
C ALA A 2 -30.53 2.59 -44.15
N THR A 3 -31.60 3.31 -43.81
CA THR A 3 -31.74 4.01 -42.53
C THR A 3 -31.98 2.99 -41.43
N THR A 4 -30.97 2.73 -40.61
CA THR A 4 -31.08 1.83 -39.47
C THR A 4 -32.05 2.42 -38.45
N ALA A 5 -33.19 1.77 -38.22
CA ALA A 5 -34.18 2.20 -37.24
C ALA A 5 -33.55 2.21 -35.82
N MET A 6 -33.74 3.31 -35.10
CA MET A 6 -33.25 3.52 -33.74
C MET A 6 -34.38 3.33 -32.72
N ALA A 7 -34.07 2.76 -31.57
CA ALA A 7 -34.99 2.52 -30.45
C ALA A 7 -34.39 3.00 -29.13
N LYS A 8 -35.23 3.28 -28.13
CA LYS A 8 -34.79 3.73 -26.80
C LYS A 8 -34.73 2.55 -25.83
N CYS A 9 -33.63 2.41 -25.10
CA CYS A 9 -33.46 1.39 -24.07
C CYS A 9 -34.47 1.61 -22.93
N PRO A 10 -35.27 0.60 -22.54
CA PRO A 10 -36.27 0.72 -21.48
C PRO A 10 -35.67 0.84 -20.08
N LYS A 11 -34.42 0.40 -19.86
CA LYS A 11 -33.78 0.48 -18.53
C LYS A 11 -33.06 1.81 -18.30
N CYS A 12 -32.30 2.30 -19.28
CA CYS A 12 -31.42 3.46 -19.11
C CYS A 12 -31.69 4.61 -20.09
N GLY A 13 -32.67 4.48 -20.99
CA GLY A 13 -33.06 5.53 -21.91
C GLY A 13 -32.09 5.82 -23.07
N ALA A 14 -31.02 5.04 -23.26
CA ALA A 14 -30.07 5.24 -24.35
C ALA A 14 -30.69 4.91 -25.73
N ILE A 15 -30.38 5.71 -26.75
CA ILE A 15 -30.80 5.44 -28.13
C ILE A 15 -29.85 4.39 -28.73
N ILE A 16 -30.39 3.29 -29.22
CA ILE A 16 -29.64 2.14 -29.73
C ILE A 16 -30.26 1.64 -31.03
N PRO A 17 -29.51 0.97 -31.92
CA PRO A 17 -30.09 0.33 -33.11
C PRO A 17 -31.17 -0.68 -32.69
N ALA A 18 -32.32 -0.67 -33.36
CA ALA A 18 -33.47 -1.50 -33.00
C ALA A 18 -33.18 -3.02 -33.04
N GLN A 19 -32.12 -3.42 -33.75
CA GLN A 19 -31.65 -4.81 -33.88
C GLN A 19 -30.59 -5.23 -32.85
N SER A 20 -30.25 -4.37 -31.89
CA SER A 20 -29.27 -4.68 -30.84
C SER A 20 -29.80 -5.77 -29.89
N VAL A 21 -28.94 -6.74 -29.56
CA VAL A 21 -29.27 -7.86 -28.64
C VAL A 21 -29.07 -7.47 -27.17
N SER A 22 -28.29 -6.42 -26.92
CA SER A 22 -28.03 -5.87 -25.59
C SER A 22 -27.76 -4.37 -25.65
N CYS A 23 -28.07 -3.67 -24.56
CA CYS A 23 -27.77 -2.25 -24.43
C CYS A 23 -26.28 -2.05 -24.07
N PRO A 24 -25.49 -1.33 -24.89
CA PRO A 24 -24.07 -1.09 -24.61
C PRO A 24 -23.84 -0.21 -23.37
N LYS A 25 -24.84 0.59 -22.96
CA LYS A 25 -24.72 1.49 -21.80
C LYS A 25 -25.00 0.82 -20.45
N CYS A 26 -25.83 -0.22 -20.41
CA CYS A 26 -26.28 -0.80 -19.13
C CYS A 26 -26.35 -2.33 -19.10
N GLY A 27 -25.87 -3.00 -20.15
CA GLY A 27 -25.79 -4.47 -20.24
C GLY A 27 -27.12 -5.21 -20.37
N THR A 28 -28.25 -4.51 -20.43
CA THR A 28 -29.58 -5.16 -20.48
C THR A 28 -29.77 -5.90 -21.80
N ARG A 29 -30.05 -7.22 -21.75
CA ARG A 29 -30.32 -8.05 -22.93
C ARG A 29 -31.79 -7.99 -23.36
N PHE A 30 -32.04 -7.92 -24.66
CA PHE A 30 -33.39 -7.91 -25.25
C PHE A 30 -33.75 -9.30 -25.79
N LYS A 31 -34.96 -9.79 -25.51
CA LYS A 31 -35.46 -11.04 -26.09
C LYS A 31 -35.92 -10.79 -27.54
N ARG A 32 -35.32 -11.47 -28.51
CA ARG A 32 -35.73 -11.42 -29.93
C ARG A 32 -37.11 -12.08 -30.08
N SER A 33 -38.12 -11.37 -30.55
CA SER A 33 -39.34 -11.99 -31.08
C SER A 33 -39.04 -12.46 -32.50
N THR A 34 -39.07 -13.77 -32.72
CA THR A 34 -39.02 -14.34 -34.07
C THR A 34 -40.35 -14.09 -34.76
N SER A 35 -40.38 -13.15 -35.70
CA SER A 35 -41.46 -13.00 -36.68
C SER A 35 -41.24 -14.03 -37.80
N THR A 36 -41.99 -15.13 -37.78
CA THR A 36 -42.16 -16.00 -38.94
C THR A 36 -43.45 -15.62 -39.65
N SER A 37 -43.35 -15.21 -40.91
CA SER A 37 -44.47 -14.93 -41.79
C SER A 37 -44.92 -16.17 -42.58
N THR A 38 -46.25 -16.29 -42.71
CA THR A 38 -47.06 -16.89 -43.80
C THR A 38 -47.12 -18.42 -43.99
N GLY A 39 -48.34 -18.96 -43.86
CA GLY A 39 -48.74 -20.28 -44.36
C GLY A 39 -50.10 -20.79 -43.84
N THR A 40 -51.21 -20.29 -44.40
CA THR A 40 -52.56 -20.88 -44.59
C THR A 40 -53.16 -21.99 -43.68
N ALA A 41 -54.41 -21.70 -43.29
CA ALA A 41 -55.60 -22.59 -43.21
C ALA A 41 -56.02 -23.28 -41.88
N GLN A 42 -57.24 -22.88 -41.48
CA GLN A 42 -58.36 -23.66 -40.90
C GLN A 42 -58.36 -24.15 -39.43
N SER A 43 -59.16 -23.40 -38.66
CA SER A 43 -60.38 -23.85 -37.95
C SER A 43 -60.32 -24.33 -36.49
N ARG A 44 -61.26 -23.73 -35.73
CA ARG A 44 -61.90 -24.13 -34.45
C ARG A 44 -61.01 -24.17 -33.19
N ALA A 45 -61.49 -23.89 -31.98
CA ALA A 45 -62.60 -23.13 -31.40
C ALA A 45 -62.43 -23.24 -29.87
N VAL A 46 -62.99 -22.27 -29.11
CA VAL A 46 -63.39 -22.34 -27.67
C VAL A 46 -62.24 -22.44 -26.66
N SER A 47 -61.85 -21.34 -25.99
CA SER A 47 -62.42 -20.67 -24.80
C SER A 47 -61.89 -21.20 -23.44
N PRO A 48 -61.58 -20.31 -22.47
CA PRO A 48 -60.72 -20.59 -21.30
C PRO A 48 -61.49 -20.54 -19.97
N GLN A 49 -60.95 -21.12 -18.89
CA GLN A 49 -61.35 -20.80 -17.50
C GLN A 49 -60.15 -21.10 -16.56
N ASN A 50 -59.61 -20.07 -15.89
CA ASN A 50 -59.95 -19.66 -14.50
C ASN A 50 -59.27 -20.58 -13.47
N SER A 51 -58.76 -20.16 -12.32
CA SER A 51 -58.87 -18.90 -11.57
C SER A 51 -58.16 -19.09 -10.22
N SER A 52 -57.64 -17.99 -9.68
CA SER A 52 -57.60 -17.62 -8.24
C SER A 52 -56.79 -18.49 -7.28
N ALA A 53 -55.72 -17.99 -6.64
CA ALA A 53 -55.72 -16.98 -5.56
C ALA A 53 -56.56 -17.38 -4.34
N ASN A 54 -55.91 -17.75 -3.22
CA ASN A 54 -55.80 -16.85 -2.06
C ASN A 54 -55.04 -17.44 -0.86
N ARG A 55 -54.14 -16.59 -0.38
CA ARG A 55 -53.73 -16.24 1.00
C ARG A 55 -54.52 -16.82 2.20
N ALA A 56 -53.75 -17.26 3.20
CA ALA A 56 -53.71 -16.75 4.60
C ALA A 56 -53.89 -17.79 5.72
N VAL A 57 -52.81 -17.93 6.52
CA VAL A 57 -52.72 -17.91 8.00
C VAL A 57 -53.68 -18.80 8.82
N VAL A 58 -53.12 -19.66 9.71
CA VAL A 58 -53.31 -19.67 11.18
C VAL A 58 -52.52 -20.84 11.82
N ASN A 59 -51.94 -20.55 13.00
CA ASN A 59 -51.22 -21.38 13.97
C ASN A 59 -51.96 -22.65 14.47
N GLY A 60 -51.19 -23.63 14.99
CA GLY A 60 -51.67 -24.50 16.08
C GLY A 60 -51.09 -25.92 16.17
N ASN A 61 -49.95 -26.05 16.85
CA ASN A 61 -49.49 -27.09 17.81
C ASN A 61 -49.80 -28.61 17.67
N ASN A 62 -48.68 -29.36 17.81
CA ASN A 62 -48.42 -30.60 18.59
C ASN A 62 -48.89 -31.99 18.13
N ALA A 63 -47.91 -32.90 17.94
CA ALA A 63 -47.80 -34.26 18.54
C ALA A 63 -46.66 -35.05 17.83
N THR A 64 -45.44 -35.14 18.42
CA THR A 64 -44.87 -36.24 19.23
C THR A 64 -44.37 -37.49 18.49
N LYS A 65 -43.05 -37.73 18.61
CA LYS A 65 -42.32 -39.03 18.73
C LYS A 65 -40.87 -38.68 19.13
N SER A 66 -40.51 -38.64 20.42
CA SER A 66 -40.07 -39.76 21.29
C SER A 66 -38.77 -40.45 20.83
N ALA A 67 -37.63 -40.13 21.45
CA ALA A 67 -36.97 -41.02 22.43
C ALA A 67 -35.54 -40.56 22.81
N ASN A 68 -35.29 -40.56 24.13
CA ASN A 68 -34.03 -40.77 24.87
C ASN A 68 -32.92 -39.69 24.90
N GLN A 69 -32.90 -38.95 26.01
CA GLN A 69 -31.70 -38.37 26.64
C GLN A 69 -31.11 -39.32 27.69
N PRO A 70 -29.79 -39.24 27.94
CA PRO A 70 -29.31 -39.14 29.31
C PRO A 70 -28.40 -37.91 29.54
N LYS A 71 -28.65 -37.26 30.69
CA LYS A 71 -27.75 -36.42 31.52
C LYS A 71 -26.57 -35.70 30.85
N GLN A 72 -26.67 -34.37 30.82
CA GLN A 72 -25.53 -33.46 30.63
C GLN A 72 -24.69 -33.38 31.91
N THR A 73 -23.39 -33.64 31.76
CA THR A 73 -22.30 -33.26 32.67
C THR A 73 -21.39 -32.30 31.88
N PRO A 74 -20.73 -31.32 32.53
CA PRO A 74 -20.16 -30.17 31.84
C PRO A 74 -18.93 -30.53 31.00
N SER A 75 -18.80 -29.83 29.87
CA SER A 75 -17.72 -29.94 28.90
C SER A 75 -16.35 -29.67 29.52
N LYS A 76 -15.48 -30.67 29.44
CA LYS A 76 -14.05 -30.58 29.74
C LYS A 76 -13.37 -29.77 28.63
N VAL A 77 -12.92 -28.56 28.96
CA VAL A 77 -12.06 -27.74 28.10
C VAL A 77 -10.73 -28.45 27.89
N GLU A 78 -10.45 -28.87 26.66
CA GLU A 78 -9.13 -29.32 26.24
C GLU A 78 -8.17 -28.12 26.25
N LYS A 79 -7.20 -28.14 27.15
CA LYS A 79 -6.08 -27.18 27.15
C LYS A 79 -5.21 -27.44 25.91
N LYS A 80 -5.27 -26.53 24.94
CA LYS A 80 -4.34 -26.44 23.81
C LYS A 80 -2.93 -26.25 24.35
N LYS A 81 -2.04 -27.23 24.13
CA LYS A 81 -0.61 -27.14 24.47
C LYS A 81 0.05 -26.02 23.67
N ASN A 82 0.79 -25.16 24.37
CA ASN A 82 1.41 -23.96 23.85
C ASN A 82 2.51 -24.32 22.83
N SER A 83 2.44 -23.69 21.65
CA SER A 83 3.35 -23.81 20.50
C SER A 83 4.67 -23.05 20.70
N TRP A 84 5.34 -23.25 21.83
CA TRP A 84 6.61 -22.57 22.13
C TRP A 84 7.82 -23.53 22.12
N ILE A 85 7.56 -24.83 22.25
CA ILE A 85 8.60 -25.87 22.29
C ILE A 85 9.25 -26.08 20.91
N SER A 86 8.52 -25.88 19.81
CA SER A 86 9.07 -26.05 18.45
C SER A 86 9.98 -24.89 18.00
N VAL A 87 9.74 -23.67 18.51
CA VAL A 87 10.54 -22.49 18.15
C VAL A 87 11.87 -22.49 18.91
N ALA A 88 11.86 -22.87 20.19
CA ALA A 88 13.07 -23.02 20.99
C ALA A 88 14.03 -24.09 20.42
N ALA A 89 13.48 -25.20 19.90
CA ALA A 89 14.28 -26.27 19.28
C ALA A 89 14.96 -25.82 17.96
N LEU A 90 14.28 -24.98 17.16
CA LEU A 90 14.80 -24.45 15.89
C LEU A 90 15.92 -23.43 16.09
N VAL A 91 15.79 -22.57 17.11
CA VAL A 91 16.81 -21.58 17.47
C VAL A 91 18.07 -22.26 18.05
N CYS A 92 17.91 -23.33 18.83
CA CYS A 92 19.05 -24.13 19.31
C CYS A 92 19.80 -24.86 18.19
N SER A 93 19.14 -25.28 17.10
CA SER A 93 19.80 -25.93 15.97
C SER A 93 20.63 -24.98 15.08
N LEU A 94 20.22 -23.71 14.95
CA LEU A 94 20.95 -22.71 14.17
C LEU A 94 22.23 -22.24 14.88
N LEU A 95 22.21 -22.13 16.21
CA LEU A 95 23.36 -21.73 17.02
C LEU A 95 24.46 -22.81 17.11
N PHE A 96 24.11 -24.09 16.88
CA PHE A 96 25.08 -25.19 16.86
C PHE A 96 25.89 -25.28 15.55
N ILE A 97 25.47 -24.62 14.47
CA ILE A 97 26.14 -24.67 13.16
C ILE A 97 27.04 -23.45 12.93
N THR A 98 26.70 -22.29 13.50
CA THR A 98 27.47 -21.05 13.32
C THR A 98 28.76 -21.00 14.14
N GLY A 99 28.77 -21.60 15.34
CA GLY A 99 29.94 -21.69 16.20
C GLY A 99 31.14 -22.42 15.57
N PRO A 100 30.96 -23.64 15.02
CA PRO A 100 32.04 -24.37 14.35
C PRO A 100 32.60 -23.64 13.11
N VAL A 101 31.75 -22.96 12.34
CA VAL A 101 32.16 -22.22 11.13
C VAL A 101 33.07 -21.03 11.49
N ALA A 102 32.77 -20.30 12.57
CA ALA A 102 33.62 -19.20 13.04
C ALA A 102 34.99 -19.69 13.56
N VAL A 103 35.03 -20.87 14.19
CA VAL A 103 36.29 -21.50 14.63
C VAL A 103 37.11 -21.98 13.42
N ILE A 104 36.49 -22.55 12.40
CA ILE A 104 37.18 -22.97 11.17
C ILE A 104 37.76 -21.75 10.43
N LEU A 105 37.01 -20.65 10.34
CA LEU A 105 37.49 -19.42 9.68
C LEU A 105 38.65 -18.76 10.42
N SER A 106 38.65 -18.77 11.76
CA SER A 106 39.77 -18.24 12.55
C SER A 106 41.04 -19.11 12.47
N ILE A 107 40.90 -20.43 12.29
CA ILE A 107 42.03 -21.33 12.04
C ILE A 107 42.62 -21.11 10.64
N ILE A 108 41.79 -20.84 9.62
CA ILE A 108 42.24 -20.54 8.25
C ILE A 108 43.04 -19.23 8.22
N ASP A 109 42.65 -18.24 9.03
CA ASP A 109 43.34 -16.94 9.12
C ASP A 109 44.72 -17.06 9.79
N ILE A 110 44.88 -17.97 10.77
CA ILE A 110 46.16 -18.30 11.40
C ILE A 110 47.12 -19.05 10.45
N ALA A 111 46.61 -19.75 9.44
CA ALA A 111 47.42 -20.53 8.51
C ALA A 111 48.02 -19.70 7.36
N LYS A 112 47.57 -18.45 7.16
CA LYS A 112 48.17 -17.52 6.19
C LYS A 112 49.31 -16.74 6.86
N LYS A 113 50.51 -17.28 6.68
CA LYS A 113 51.74 -16.69 7.18
C LYS A 113 52.25 -15.66 6.17
N ASP A 114 51.80 -14.42 6.30
CA ASP A 114 52.47 -13.27 5.68
C ASP A 114 53.02 -12.38 6.79
N ASP A 115 54.35 -12.24 6.79
CA ASP A 115 55.15 -11.51 7.76
C ASP A 115 54.93 -10.00 7.60
N GLU A 116 53.87 -9.48 8.22
CA GLU A 116 53.75 -8.12 8.77
C GLU A 116 52.27 -7.88 9.07
N HIS A 117 51.83 -8.03 10.32
CA HIS A 117 50.86 -7.14 10.99
C HIS A 117 50.50 -7.65 12.39
N LYS A 118 50.19 -6.69 13.26
CA LYS A 118 50.03 -6.84 14.72
C LYS A 118 48.77 -7.67 15.06
N HIS A 119 48.92 -8.69 15.92
CA HIS A 119 47.88 -9.62 16.39
C HIS A 119 46.76 -9.02 17.27
N GLY A 120 46.39 -7.75 17.10
CA GLY A 120 45.43 -7.08 17.98
C GLY A 120 43.97 -7.51 17.81
N LEU A 121 43.57 -8.00 16.63
CA LEU A 121 42.15 -8.18 16.31
C LEU A 121 41.63 -9.61 16.54
N SER A 122 42.50 -10.63 16.55
CA SER A 122 42.11 -12.03 16.75
C SER A 122 41.90 -12.38 18.24
N ILE A 123 42.68 -11.76 19.14
CA ILE A 123 42.56 -11.97 20.59
C ILE A 123 41.29 -11.29 21.15
N ALA A 124 40.87 -10.16 20.58
CA ALA A 124 39.64 -9.47 20.97
C ALA A 124 38.37 -10.27 20.63
N ALA A 125 38.36 -10.99 19.50
CA ALA A 125 37.24 -11.83 19.08
C ALA A 125 37.05 -13.06 19.99
N MET A 126 38.15 -13.64 20.51
CA MET A 126 38.07 -14.77 21.46
C MET A 126 37.50 -14.38 22.84
N ILE A 127 37.77 -13.17 23.32
CA ILE A 127 37.30 -12.68 24.63
C ILE A 127 35.80 -12.35 24.58
N ILE A 128 35.32 -11.80 23.46
CA ILE A 128 33.90 -11.49 23.25
C ILE A 128 33.08 -12.78 23.08
N GLY A 129 33.63 -13.81 22.44
CA GLY A 129 33.00 -15.13 22.34
C GLY A 129 32.87 -15.88 23.68
N PHE A 130 33.82 -15.70 24.60
CA PHE A 130 33.79 -16.38 25.91
C PHE A 130 32.88 -15.67 26.93
N LEU A 131 32.71 -14.34 26.84
CA LEU A 131 31.80 -13.57 27.70
C LEU A 131 30.33 -13.63 27.24
N GLY A 132 30.07 -13.95 25.97
CA GLY A 132 28.72 -14.17 25.44
C GLY A 132 28.05 -15.47 25.90
N CYS A 133 28.80 -16.41 26.49
CA CYS A 133 28.28 -17.72 26.92
C CYS A 133 28.08 -17.86 28.44
N MET A 134 28.38 -16.85 29.26
CA MET A 134 28.19 -16.89 30.73
C MET A 134 27.20 -15.87 31.30
N GLY A 135 26.60 -15.02 30.47
CA GLY A 135 25.46 -14.21 30.88
C GLY A 135 24.21 -14.74 30.23
N TRP A 136 23.53 -15.70 30.86
CA TRP A 136 22.08 -16.00 30.77
C TRP A 136 21.80 -17.32 31.52
N VAL A 137 22.06 -17.33 32.83
CA VAL A 137 21.53 -18.34 33.75
C VAL A 137 21.07 -17.61 34.99
N SER A 138 19.89 -16.99 34.95
CA SER A 138 19.15 -16.52 36.15
C SER A 138 17.71 -16.10 35.83
N VAL A 139 16.92 -16.89 35.09
CA VAL A 139 15.45 -16.89 35.23
C VAL A 139 14.97 -18.29 34.85
N PHE A 140 14.05 -18.85 35.64
CA PHE A 140 13.46 -20.20 35.58
C PHE A 140 14.10 -21.29 36.44
N LEU A 141 13.81 -21.21 37.74
CA LEU A 141 13.46 -22.37 38.55
C LEU A 141 12.13 -22.07 39.28
N PRO A 142 11.10 -22.92 39.16
CA PRO A 142 9.93 -22.83 40.02
C PRO A 142 10.24 -23.53 41.36
N ASN A 143 10.15 -22.80 42.46
CA ASN A 143 10.11 -23.42 43.78
C ASN A 143 8.72 -24.03 44.00
N ALA A 144 8.71 -25.35 44.18
CA ALA A 144 7.62 -26.10 44.77
C ALA A 144 7.68 -26.00 46.30
N LYS A 145 6.52 -26.25 46.95
CA LYS A 145 6.23 -26.41 48.40
C LYS A 145 5.76 -25.11 49.10
N ASP A 146 4.63 -25.05 49.82
CA ASP A 146 3.76 -26.07 50.43
C ASP A 146 2.30 -25.59 50.54
N ASP A 147 1.38 -26.56 50.54
CA ASP A 147 -0.03 -26.44 50.92
C ASP A 147 -0.20 -26.13 52.42
N ALA A 148 -1.18 -25.28 52.77
CA ALA A 148 -2.21 -25.54 53.82
C ALA A 148 -2.85 -24.23 54.31
N SER A 149 -4.10 -23.99 53.91
CA SER A 149 -5.26 -23.81 54.81
C SER A 149 -6.40 -23.07 54.10
N GLN A 150 -7.42 -23.84 53.76
CA GLN A 150 -8.76 -23.37 53.43
C GLN A 150 -9.45 -22.78 54.67
N THR A 151 -10.62 -22.17 54.42
CA THR A 151 -11.72 -21.76 55.33
C THR A 151 -11.62 -20.30 55.81
N GLN A 152 -12.58 -19.40 55.61
CA GLN A 152 -14.02 -19.53 55.37
C GLN A 152 -14.56 -18.42 54.46
N ILE A 153 -15.43 -18.79 53.53
CA ILE A 153 -16.54 -17.96 53.06
C ILE A 153 -17.77 -18.51 53.77
N GLU A 154 -18.47 -17.70 54.56
CA GLU A 154 -19.94 -17.63 54.51
C GLU A 154 -20.50 -16.56 55.45
N ALA A 155 -21.60 -15.97 54.96
CA ALA A 155 -22.63 -15.18 55.66
C ALA A 155 -22.32 -13.72 56.05
N ARG A 156 -22.75 -12.79 55.19
CA ARG A 156 -23.99 -12.02 55.47
C ARG A 156 -24.47 -11.25 54.24
N ASN A 157 -25.58 -11.71 53.65
CA ASN A 157 -26.49 -10.84 52.92
C ASN A 157 -27.18 -9.91 53.92
N SER A 158 -27.15 -8.60 53.67
CA SER A 158 -28.36 -7.77 53.67
C SER A 158 -28.03 -6.30 53.37
N THR A 159 -28.78 -5.76 52.41
CA THR A 159 -29.20 -4.36 52.23
C THR A 159 -28.36 -3.49 51.28
N GLU A 160 -28.72 -3.55 49.99
CA GLU A 160 -28.80 -2.35 49.15
C GLU A 160 -29.78 -1.36 49.80
N THR A 161 -29.36 -0.11 50.03
CA THR A 161 -30.00 1.11 49.51
C THR A 161 -29.44 2.37 50.18
N ASN A 162 -29.08 3.34 49.33
CA ASN A 162 -29.31 4.78 49.51
C ASN A 162 -28.36 5.60 50.42
N SER A 163 -27.51 6.41 49.77
CA SER A 163 -27.21 7.84 50.08
C SER A 163 -25.96 8.23 49.28
N GLN A 164 -26.01 8.89 48.12
CA GLN A 164 -26.48 10.25 47.85
C GLN A 164 -26.29 11.23 49.02
N TYR A 165 -25.33 12.14 48.83
CA TYR A 165 -25.08 13.40 49.56
C TYR A 165 -24.64 13.31 51.03
N ASN A 166 -23.34 13.50 51.27
CA ASN A 166 -22.88 14.42 52.32
C ASN A 166 -21.43 14.90 52.03
N TYR A 167 -21.27 16.01 51.30
CA TYR A 167 -19.97 16.68 51.10
C TYR A 167 -19.77 17.90 52.01
N GLU A 168 -20.54 18.06 53.10
CA GLU A 168 -20.48 19.27 53.94
C GLU A 168 -20.25 19.01 55.44
N GLN A 169 -19.58 17.91 55.81
CA GLN A 169 -19.26 17.64 57.23
C GLN A 169 -17.82 17.19 57.52
N ALA A 170 -16.87 17.62 56.69
CA ALA A 170 -15.44 17.40 56.92
C ALA A 170 -14.61 18.71 57.10
N VAL A 171 -15.25 19.85 57.43
CA VAL A 171 -14.55 21.15 57.58
C VAL A 171 -14.67 21.75 59.00
N ALA A 172 -15.04 20.98 60.02
CA ALA A 172 -15.34 21.57 61.33
C ALA A 172 -14.64 20.97 62.55
N ASN A 173 -13.63 20.10 62.43
CA ASN A 173 -12.85 19.67 63.60
C ASN A 173 -11.42 19.26 63.22
N ALA A 174 -10.52 20.23 63.09
CA ALA A 174 -9.07 20.04 63.23
C ALA A 174 -8.36 21.39 63.40
N ASN A 175 -8.43 21.95 64.60
CA ASN A 175 -7.52 23.02 65.03
C ASN A 175 -7.14 22.74 66.49
N THR A 176 -6.11 21.92 66.69
CA THR A 176 -5.15 21.91 67.82
C THR A 176 -4.26 20.69 67.65
N ASP A 177 -3.12 20.86 66.98
CA ASP A 177 -1.81 20.33 67.39
C ASP A 177 -0.77 20.74 66.33
N SER A 178 -0.12 21.85 66.61
CA SER A 178 1.16 22.20 66.02
C SER A 178 2.22 21.26 66.60
N ASP A 179 2.66 20.31 65.78
CA ASP A 179 4.00 19.67 65.75
C ASP A 179 3.88 18.21 65.28
N ASN A 180 3.53 18.02 64.01
CA ASN A 180 3.86 16.79 63.30
C ASN A 180 4.18 17.13 61.84
N TYR A 181 5.48 17.21 61.53
CA TYR A 181 6.00 17.18 60.17
C TYR A 181 5.73 15.78 59.59
N ASN A 182 4.48 15.53 59.23
CA ASN A 182 4.10 14.44 58.37
C ASN A 182 3.79 15.07 57.01
N SER A 183 4.77 15.01 56.11
CA SER A 183 4.64 15.35 54.70
C SER A 183 3.53 14.49 54.09
N SER A 184 2.30 14.96 54.21
CA SER A 184 1.16 14.42 53.49
C SER A 184 1.43 14.67 52.01
N LYS A 185 2.04 13.69 51.34
CA LYS A 185 2.30 13.68 49.91
C LYS A 185 1.03 14.15 49.20
N VAL A 186 1.07 15.34 48.59
CA VAL A 186 -0.09 15.90 47.91
C VAL A 186 -0.43 14.97 46.75
N THR A 187 -1.59 14.34 46.82
CA THR A 187 -2.13 13.47 45.77
C THR A 187 -3.25 14.18 45.05
N ARG A 188 -3.21 14.19 43.71
CA ARG A 188 -4.25 14.76 42.83
C ARG A 188 -4.85 13.66 41.97
N ILE A 189 -6.02 13.92 41.39
CA ILE A 189 -6.72 12.93 40.57
C ILE A 189 -6.31 13.10 39.11
N MET A 190 -5.95 12.00 38.45
CA MET A 190 -5.64 11.96 37.02
C MET A 190 -6.87 12.35 36.20
N PRO A 191 -6.83 13.42 35.37
CA PRO A 191 -7.94 13.77 34.51
C PRO A 191 -8.14 12.74 33.39
N ASP A 192 -9.35 12.68 32.84
CA ASP A 192 -9.61 11.93 31.61
C ASP A 192 -9.21 12.77 30.40
N VAL A 193 -8.21 12.28 29.66
CA VAL A 193 -7.67 12.93 28.46
C VAL A 193 -7.74 12.00 27.23
N LEU A 194 -8.53 10.93 27.32
CA LEU A 194 -8.71 9.98 26.24
C LEU A 194 -9.33 10.68 25.02
N GLY A 195 -8.76 10.44 23.84
CA GLY A 195 -9.25 11.04 22.59
C GLY A 195 -8.85 12.51 22.39
N LEU A 196 -8.12 13.11 23.33
CA LEU A 196 -7.55 14.44 23.14
C LEU A 196 -6.26 14.37 22.31
N GLU A 197 -5.96 15.45 21.60
CA GLU A 197 -4.64 15.62 21.00
C GLU A 197 -3.58 15.68 22.11
N LYS A 198 -2.39 15.16 21.80
CA LYS A 198 -1.25 15.11 22.73
C LYS A 198 -0.97 16.44 23.43
N TYR A 199 -1.06 17.56 22.72
CA TYR A 199 -0.78 18.87 23.29
C TYR A 199 -1.82 19.26 24.36
N ASP A 200 -3.11 19.11 24.03
CA ASP A 200 -4.23 19.41 24.93
C ASP A 200 -4.24 18.47 26.13
N ALA A 201 -4.00 17.16 25.91
CA ALA A 201 -3.87 16.19 26.97
C ALA A 201 -2.78 16.57 27.98
N LYS A 202 -1.59 16.97 27.51
CA LYS A 202 -0.50 17.41 28.39
C LYS A 202 -0.86 18.70 29.13
N SER A 203 -1.59 19.63 28.49
CA SER A 203 -2.08 20.85 29.13
C SER A 203 -3.04 20.53 30.28
N ASP A 204 -4.04 19.69 30.02
CA ASP A 204 -5.05 19.30 31.01
C ASP A 204 -4.46 18.53 32.17
N ILE A 205 -3.51 17.63 31.90
CA ILE A 205 -2.76 16.91 32.93
C ILE A 205 -1.97 17.89 33.80
N ARG A 206 -1.24 18.86 33.23
CA ARG A 206 -0.51 19.86 34.03
C ARG A 206 -1.45 20.72 34.87
N ASN A 207 -2.60 21.09 34.34
CA ASN A 207 -3.60 21.88 35.06
C ASN A 207 -4.17 21.11 36.26
N ALA A 208 -4.42 19.81 36.10
CA ALA A 208 -4.98 18.96 37.15
C ALA A 208 -3.93 18.51 38.18
N LEU A 209 -2.76 18.06 37.72
CA LEU A 209 -1.73 17.41 38.54
C LEU A 209 -0.62 18.37 39.02
N GLY A 210 -0.50 19.54 38.41
CA GLY A 210 0.52 20.55 38.69
C GLY A 210 1.63 20.62 37.64
N SER A 211 2.37 21.74 37.63
CA SER A 211 3.39 22.04 36.61
C SER A 211 4.63 21.14 36.65
N TYR A 212 4.84 20.38 37.73
CA TYR A 212 6.00 19.51 37.94
C TYR A 212 5.78 18.06 37.48
N VAL A 213 4.73 17.79 36.69
CA VAL A 213 4.52 16.45 36.10
C VAL A 213 5.44 16.24 34.90
N ASP A 214 6.15 15.12 34.93
CA ASP A 214 6.94 14.63 33.81
C ASP A 214 6.09 13.78 32.87
N PHE A 215 6.46 13.75 31.59
CA PHE A 215 5.74 13.01 30.56
C PHE A 215 6.64 12.06 29.80
N ASP A 216 6.28 10.79 29.82
CA ASP A 216 6.78 9.81 28.87
C ASP A 216 5.77 9.60 27.74
N GLU A 217 6.23 9.06 26.61
CA GLU A 217 5.38 8.81 25.46
C GLU A 217 5.71 7.46 24.82
N GLU A 218 4.66 6.70 24.54
CA GLU A 218 4.74 5.44 23.81
C GLU A 218 3.75 5.46 22.63
N LEU A 219 4.23 5.13 21.44
CA LEU A 219 3.40 5.08 20.23
C LEU A 219 2.73 3.72 20.09
N VAL A 220 1.41 3.71 19.91
CA VAL A 220 0.60 2.48 19.74
C VAL A 220 -0.28 2.58 18.50
N TYR A 221 -0.48 1.47 17.80
CA TYR A 221 -1.47 1.45 16.71
C TYR A 221 -2.88 1.57 17.27
N SER A 222 -3.75 2.25 16.53
CA SER A 222 -5.16 2.39 16.88
C SER A 222 -6.00 2.49 15.62
N ASP A 223 -7.02 1.64 15.54
CA ASP A 223 -8.01 1.69 14.45
C ASP A 223 -9.07 2.77 14.65
N ILE A 224 -9.14 3.33 15.86
CA ILE A 224 -10.19 4.26 16.31
C ILE A 224 -9.67 5.69 16.36
N TYR A 225 -8.42 5.87 16.80
CA TYR A 225 -7.84 7.19 17.06
C TYR A 225 -6.85 7.57 15.97
N GLU A 226 -7.01 8.77 15.42
CA GLU A 226 -6.06 9.33 14.45
C GLU A 226 -4.66 9.53 15.04
N LYS A 227 -3.66 9.62 14.17
CA LYS A 227 -2.26 9.80 14.54
C LYS A 227 -2.10 11.06 15.42
N GLY A 228 -1.45 10.91 16.57
CA GLY A 228 -1.20 12.00 17.53
C GLY A 228 -2.25 12.16 18.64
N VAL A 229 -3.33 11.37 18.61
CA VAL A 229 -4.38 11.38 19.64
C VAL A 229 -4.06 10.41 20.77
N VAL A 230 -4.38 10.77 22.02
CA VAL A 230 -4.15 9.92 23.19
C VAL A 230 -5.13 8.74 23.23
N VAL A 231 -4.58 7.53 23.26
CA VAL A 231 -5.31 6.25 23.30
C VAL A 231 -5.49 5.73 24.73
N ARG A 232 -4.54 6.05 25.62
CA ARG A 232 -4.62 5.81 27.07
C ARG A 232 -3.48 6.52 27.80
N THR A 233 -3.56 6.57 29.12
CA THR A 233 -2.49 7.08 29.99
C THR A 233 -2.15 6.07 31.07
N GLU A 234 -0.92 6.14 31.56
CA GLU A 234 -0.49 5.49 32.81
C GLU A 234 0.12 6.57 33.72
N PRO A 235 -0.44 6.86 34.90
CA PRO A 235 -1.65 6.28 35.50
C PRO A 235 -2.94 6.54 34.70
N VAL A 236 -3.91 5.64 34.85
CA VAL A 236 -5.24 5.76 34.21
C VAL A 236 -6.07 6.91 34.79
N ALA A 237 -7.04 7.41 34.02
CA ALA A 237 -7.98 8.43 34.48
C ALA A 237 -8.65 8.03 35.81
N GLY A 238 -8.78 9.00 36.73
CA GLY A 238 -9.31 8.78 38.08
C GLY A 238 -8.30 8.24 39.11
N ALA A 239 -7.09 7.85 38.70
CA ALA A 239 -6.05 7.40 39.62
C ALA A 239 -5.54 8.55 40.50
N MET A 240 -5.13 8.23 41.74
CA MET A 240 -4.47 9.18 42.63
C MET A 240 -2.98 9.26 42.27
N VAL A 241 -2.55 10.43 41.81
CA VAL A 241 -1.19 10.70 41.35
C VAL A 241 -0.51 11.63 42.34
N GLY A 242 0.67 11.23 42.80
CA GLY A 242 1.48 12.08 43.69
C GLY A 242 2.14 13.23 42.92
N GLU A 243 2.43 14.32 43.60
CA GLU A 243 3.23 15.41 43.03
C GLU A 243 4.59 14.92 42.50
N GLY A 244 4.99 15.42 41.32
CA GLY A 244 6.24 15.03 40.65
C GLY A 244 6.22 13.64 40.03
N ALA A 245 5.05 13.00 39.89
CA ALA A 245 4.95 11.72 39.21
C ALA A 245 5.11 11.89 37.69
N THR A 246 5.59 10.83 37.04
CA THR A 246 5.64 10.69 35.59
C THR A 246 4.34 10.11 35.07
N VAL A 247 3.80 10.71 33.99
CA VAL A 247 2.64 10.19 33.26
C VAL A 247 3.09 9.74 31.89
N THR A 248 2.89 8.46 31.57
CA THR A 248 3.13 7.92 30.23
C THR A 248 1.88 8.10 29.38
N LEU A 249 2.00 8.84 28.27
CA LEU A 249 0.95 8.97 27.27
C LEU A 249 1.15 7.91 26.19
N TYR A 250 0.11 7.13 25.94
CA TYR A 250 0.07 6.24 24.78
C TYR A 250 -0.63 6.97 23.65
N THR A 251 0.14 7.45 22.68
CA THR A 251 -0.38 8.22 21.54
C THR A 251 -0.53 7.31 20.31
N SER A 252 -1.60 7.54 19.55
CA SER A 252 -1.88 6.77 18.35
C SER A 252 -0.83 7.08 17.28
N LYS A 253 -0.28 6.06 16.63
CA LYS A 253 0.44 6.19 15.35
C LYS A 253 -0.46 5.99 14.13
N GLY A 254 -1.77 5.86 14.33
CA GLY A 254 -2.75 5.53 13.31
C GLY A 254 -3.00 4.02 13.18
N LYS A 255 -3.72 3.64 12.12
CA LYS A 255 -3.99 2.25 11.76
C LYS A 255 -2.69 1.54 11.39
N GLU A 256 -2.58 0.28 11.78
CA GLU A 256 -1.48 -0.58 11.32
C GLU A 256 -1.71 -0.93 9.84
N LYS A 257 -0.72 -0.66 9.01
CA LYS A 257 -0.74 -0.96 7.57
C LYS A 257 0.43 -1.87 7.25
N ILE A 258 0.17 -3.07 6.75
CA ILE A 258 1.22 -4.04 6.42
C ILE A 258 1.23 -4.29 4.90
N MET A 259 2.40 -4.13 4.27
CA MET A 259 2.59 -4.31 2.84
C MET A 259 2.10 -5.69 2.39
N PRO A 260 1.06 -5.76 1.53
CA PRO A 260 0.64 -7.01 0.93
C PRO A 260 1.65 -7.51 -0.10
N ASN A 261 1.55 -8.78 -0.49
CA ASN A 261 2.29 -9.28 -1.63
C ASN A 261 1.61 -8.88 -2.94
N LEU A 262 2.16 -7.89 -3.64
CA LEU A 262 1.64 -7.39 -4.91
C LEU A 262 2.20 -8.11 -6.14
N ILE A 263 3.31 -8.84 -6.00
CA ILE A 263 4.00 -9.45 -7.13
C ILE A 263 3.11 -10.50 -7.81
N GLY A 264 2.92 -10.37 -9.11
CA GLY A 264 2.06 -11.23 -9.92
C GLY A 264 0.58 -10.85 -9.89
N MET A 265 0.20 -9.81 -9.15
CA MET A 265 -1.17 -9.29 -9.18
C MET A 265 -1.40 -8.42 -10.43
N ASP A 266 -2.65 -8.36 -10.86
CA ASP A 266 -3.11 -7.35 -11.82
C ASP A 266 -3.10 -5.96 -11.15
N VAL A 267 -2.66 -4.95 -11.92
CA VAL A 267 -2.49 -3.57 -11.44
C VAL A 267 -3.75 -2.96 -10.82
N GLU A 268 -4.94 -3.23 -11.38
CA GLU A 268 -6.20 -2.68 -10.87
C GLU A 268 -6.55 -3.30 -9.49
N SER A 269 -6.28 -4.59 -9.33
CA SER A 269 -6.51 -5.31 -8.08
C SER A 269 -5.55 -4.86 -6.98
N ALA A 270 -4.29 -4.59 -7.34
CA ALA A 270 -3.29 -4.08 -6.42
C ALA A 270 -3.57 -2.64 -5.98
N GLU A 271 -4.00 -1.79 -6.93
CA GLU A 271 -4.41 -0.41 -6.64
C GLU A 271 -5.55 -0.38 -5.63
N GLN A 272 -6.56 -1.23 -5.81
CA GLN A 272 -7.66 -1.33 -4.87
C GLN A 272 -7.19 -1.77 -3.47
N LEU A 273 -6.32 -2.77 -3.39
CA LEU A 273 -5.82 -3.29 -2.11
C LEU A 273 -5.03 -2.24 -1.33
N LEU A 274 -4.18 -1.46 -2.01
CA LEU A 274 -3.45 -0.36 -1.39
C LEU A 274 -4.36 0.81 -1.03
N SER A 275 -5.33 1.15 -1.89
CA SER A 275 -6.30 2.21 -1.61
C SER A 275 -7.17 1.90 -0.38
N ASP A 276 -7.54 0.65 -0.14
CA ASP A 276 -8.27 0.23 1.06
C ASP A 276 -7.46 0.45 2.35
N MET A 277 -6.13 0.59 2.23
CA MET A 277 -5.20 0.92 3.30
C MET A 277 -4.85 2.41 3.33
N ASP A 278 -5.54 3.27 2.56
CA ASP A 278 -5.19 4.68 2.38
C ASP A 278 -3.75 4.89 1.89
N ILE A 279 -3.28 4.03 0.97
CA ILE A 279 -1.96 4.09 0.33
C ILE A 279 -2.15 4.28 -1.18
N SER A 280 -1.49 5.28 -1.75
CA SER A 280 -1.48 5.54 -3.19
C SER A 280 -0.47 4.64 -3.89
N MET A 281 -0.73 4.28 -5.15
CA MET A 281 0.20 3.48 -5.96
C MET A 281 0.71 4.32 -7.12
N TYR A 282 2.03 4.39 -7.30
CA TYR A 282 2.65 4.97 -8.48
C TYR A 282 3.23 3.86 -9.35
N THR A 283 3.01 3.95 -10.66
CA THR A 283 3.37 2.88 -11.59
C THR A 283 4.48 3.34 -12.53
N THR A 284 5.46 2.45 -12.72
CA THR A 284 6.44 2.54 -13.80
C THR A 284 6.26 1.35 -14.72
N GLU A 285 6.01 1.57 -16.01
CA GLU A 285 5.84 0.47 -16.96
C GLU A 285 7.17 -0.01 -17.53
N ILE A 286 7.41 -1.33 -17.45
CA ILE A 286 8.62 -1.98 -17.96
C ILE A 286 8.29 -3.18 -18.84
N PHE A 287 9.19 -3.51 -19.76
CA PHE A 287 9.11 -4.79 -20.47
C PHE A 287 9.52 -5.93 -19.53
N SER A 288 8.73 -7.00 -19.52
CA SER A 288 9.03 -8.19 -18.71
C SER A 288 8.43 -9.45 -19.36
N GLU A 289 8.86 -10.63 -18.94
CA GLU A 289 8.27 -11.90 -19.41
C GLU A 289 6.88 -12.19 -18.81
N SER A 290 6.37 -11.32 -17.94
CA SER A 290 5.03 -11.45 -17.36
C SER A 290 3.94 -10.89 -18.27
N ASP A 291 2.71 -11.35 -18.10
CA ASP A 291 1.54 -10.84 -18.82
C ASP A 291 1.39 -9.32 -18.63
N LYS A 292 0.89 -8.63 -19.65
CA LYS A 292 0.63 -7.19 -19.61
C LYS A 292 -0.30 -6.84 -18.43
N ASN A 293 -0.03 -5.70 -17.77
CA ASN A 293 -0.69 -5.18 -16.57
C ASN A 293 -0.43 -5.97 -15.27
N THR A 294 0.57 -6.85 -15.27
CA THR A 294 0.98 -7.60 -14.07
C THR A 294 2.08 -6.84 -13.31
N ILE A 295 1.96 -6.72 -12.00
CA ILE A 295 3.03 -6.17 -11.15
C ILE A 295 4.20 -7.14 -11.07
N VAL A 296 5.40 -6.65 -11.37
CA VAL A 296 6.64 -7.44 -11.39
C VAL A 296 7.64 -7.05 -10.32
N ALA A 297 7.56 -5.81 -9.82
CA ALA A 297 8.31 -5.37 -8.66
C ALA A 297 7.48 -4.35 -7.86
N ALA A 298 7.79 -4.25 -6.57
CA ALA A 298 7.27 -3.23 -5.67
C ALA A 298 8.42 -2.73 -4.81
N GLU A 299 8.36 -1.46 -4.41
CA GLU A 299 9.38 -0.79 -3.60
C GLU A 299 9.63 -1.49 -2.24
N PHE A 300 8.55 -1.93 -1.59
CA PHE A 300 8.60 -2.56 -0.27
C PHE A 300 8.35 -4.06 -0.35
N ASP A 301 9.10 -4.82 0.46
CA ASP A 301 8.90 -6.26 0.60
C ASP A 301 7.56 -6.57 1.31
N PRO A 302 6.89 -7.70 0.96
CA PRO A 302 5.69 -8.13 1.67
C PRO A 302 5.94 -8.29 3.18
N GLY A 303 5.02 -7.77 4.00
CA GLY A 303 5.13 -7.76 5.46
C GLY A 303 5.81 -6.52 6.04
N THR A 304 6.32 -5.62 5.22
CA THR A 304 6.84 -4.31 5.66
C THR A 304 5.73 -3.48 6.32
N ASP A 305 6.04 -2.78 7.40
CA ASP A 305 5.12 -1.82 8.01
C ASP A 305 5.08 -0.52 7.19
N LEU A 306 3.91 -0.19 6.67
CA LEU A 306 3.62 0.99 5.84
C LEU A 306 2.81 2.05 6.61
N SER A 307 2.71 1.95 7.94
CA SER A 307 1.85 2.83 8.73
C SER A 307 2.28 4.30 8.69
N ASP A 308 3.55 4.57 8.38
CA ASP A 308 4.09 5.91 8.17
C ASP A 308 4.17 6.32 6.68
N GLU A 309 3.80 5.42 5.77
CA GLU A 309 3.85 5.63 4.32
C GLU A 309 2.49 6.03 3.74
N TYR A 310 2.54 6.78 2.65
CA TYR A 310 1.36 7.25 1.91
C TYR A 310 1.31 6.76 0.48
N SER A 311 2.43 6.25 -0.04
CA SER A 311 2.54 5.76 -1.40
C SER A 311 3.51 4.60 -1.52
N VAL A 312 3.35 3.81 -2.57
CA VAL A 312 4.26 2.74 -2.96
C VAL A 312 4.53 2.83 -4.45
N ASP A 313 5.80 2.79 -4.84
CA ASP A 313 6.19 2.65 -6.23
C ASP A 313 6.15 1.17 -6.65
N VAL A 314 5.54 0.88 -7.81
CA VAL A 314 5.48 -0.46 -8.40
C VAL A 314 5.89 -0.45 -9.86
N GLU A 315 6.51 -1.54 -10.29
CA GLU A 315 6.82 -1.79 -11.69
C GLU A 315 5.75 -2.70 -12.30
N VAL A 316 5.15 -2.25 -13.40
CA VAL A 316 4.08 -2.96 -14.11
C VAL A 316 4.59 -3.46 -15.45
N SER A 317 4.32 -4.72 -15.75
CA SER A 317 4.64 -5.32 -17.05
C SER A 317 3.79 -4.69 -18.15
N LYS A 318 4.42 -4.15 -19.19
CA LYS A 318 3.74 -3.84 -20.47
C LYS A 318 3.76 -5.01 -21.46
N GLY A 319 4.19 -6.19 -21.01
CA GLY A 319 4.40 -7.41 -21.79
C GLY A 319 5.87 -7.64 -22.16
N SER A 320 6.14 -8.73 -22.88
CA SER A 320 7.53 -9.06 -23.29
C SER A 320 8.01 -8.17 -24.43
N LEU A 321 9.30 -7.81 -24.37
CA LEU A 321 9.93 -7.00 -25.41
C LEU A 321 9.83 -7.69 -26.78
N GLN A 322 9.97 -9.01 -26.82
CA GLN A 322 9.89 -9.77 -28.07
C GLN A 322 8.47 -9.72 -28.66
N ALA A 323 7.43 -9.92 -27.84
CA ALA A 323 6.05 -9.82 -28.30
C ALA A 323 5.73 -8.41 -28.81
N PHE A 324 6.24 -7.38 -28.13
CA PHE A 324 6.12 -5.99 -28.60
C PHE A 324 6.80 -5.81 -29.97
N LYS A 325 8.05 -6.24 -30.13
CA LYS A 325 8.77 -6.19 -31.41
C LYS A 325 8.01 -6.91 -32.52
N ASP A 326 7.43 -8.07 -32.23
CA ASP A 326 6.68 -8.86 -33.22
C ASP A 326 5.34 -8.22 -33.60
N SER A 327 4.75 -7.42 -32.71
CA SER A 327 3.53 -6.65 -32.98
C SER A 327 3.75 -5.41 -33.84
N THR A 328 5.00 -4.97 -34.00
CA THR A 328 5.32 -3.71 -34.67
C THR A 328 5.13 -3.77 -36.19
N GLN A 329 4.61 -2.68 -36.75
CA GLN A 329 4.45 -2.51 -38.19
C GLN A 329 5.56 -1.63 -38.78
N VAL A 330 6.03 -2.00 -39.97
CA VAL A 330 6.92 -1.14 -40.78
C VAL A 330 6.05 -0.21 -41.61
N ILE A 331 6.15 1.10 -41.39
CA ILE A 331 5.41 2.14 -42.10
C ILE A 331 6.39 3.09 -42.78
N GLY A 332 6.18 3.40 -44.06
CA GLY A 332 7.03 4.34 -44.82
C GLY A 332 6.92 5.77 -44.30
N TYR A 333 7.93 6.60 -44.58
CA TYR A 333 7.97 7.98 -44.08
C TYR A 333 6.76 8.81 -44.55
N GLU A 334 6.38 8.69 -45.83
CA GLU A 334 5.29 9.49 -46.41
C GLU A 334 3.95 9.21 -45.72
N ASP A 335 3.68 7.97 -45.32
CA ASP A 335 2.45 7.60 -44.61
C ASP A 335 2.45 8.17 -43.19
N LEU A 336 3.57 8.09 -42.46
CA LEU A 336 3.73 8.71 -41.15
C LEU A 336 3.57 10.23 -41.22
N TYR A 337 4.12 10.84 -42.27
CA TYR A 337 4.03 12.28 -42.48
C TYR A 337 2.62 12.71 -42.89
N ARG A 338 1.92 11.96 -43.74
CA ARG A 338 0.58 12.36 -44.21
C ARG A 338 -0.51 12.07 -43.18
N TYR A 339 -0.39 10.98 -42.42
CA TYR A 339 -1.44 10.49 -41.51
C TYR A 339 -0.92 10.24 -40.08
N PRO A 340 -0.32 11.24 -39.41
CA PRO A 340 0.33 11.05 -38.11
C PRO A 340 -0.64 10.58 -37.01
N GLU A 341 -1.86 11.12 -36.98
CA GLU A 341 -2.91 10.75 -36.00
C GLU A 341 -3.37 9.29 -36.15
N THR A 342 -3.21 8.70 -37.33
CA THR A 342 -3.57 7.28 -37.55
C THR A 342 -2.62 6.34 -36.80
N TYR A 343 -1.41 6.79 -36.48
CA TYR A 343 -0.34 5.97 -35.92
C TYR A 343 0.05 6.35 -34.48
N GLU A 344 -0.67 7.25 -33.84
CA GLU A 344 -0.36 7.81 -32.50
C GLU A 344 -0.29 6.76 -31.38
N GLU A 345 -0.88 5.57 -31.59
CA GLU A 345 -0.83 4.44 -30.65
C GLU A 345 -0.52 3.12 -31.37
N THR A 346 -0.01 3.21 -32.60
CA THR A 346 0.35 2.01 -33.37
C THR A 346 1.80 1.64 -33.05
N PRO A 347 2.10 0.38 -32.71
CA PRO A 347 3.48 -0.06 -32.53
C PRO A 347 4.19 -0.05 -33.89
N LEU A 348 5.24 0.76 -34.01
CA LEU A 348 5.99 1.01 -35.22
C LEU A 348 7.41 0.46 -35.10
N LYS A 349 7.94 0.04 -36.25
CA LYS A 349 9.34 -0.33 -36.43
C LYS A 349 9.92 0.45 -37.59
N ILE A 350 10.95 1.25 -37.32
CA ILE A 350 11.62 2.06 -38.33
C ILE A 350 13.14 1.86 -38.30
N ASN A 351 13.76 1.96 -39.47
CA ASN A 351 15.22 1.84 -39.64
C ASN A 351 15.81 3.22 -39.88
N ALA A 352 16.45 3.81 -38.87
CA ALA A 352 16.90 5.19 -38.95
C ALA A 352 18.41 5.32 -38.72
N THR A 353 18.99 6.43 -39.16
CA THR A 353 20.38 6.80 -38.84
C THR A 353 20.38 8.07 -38.01
N ILE A 354 20.99 8.04 -36.82
CA ILE A 354 21.03 9.22 -35.95
C ILE A 354 21.87 10.31 -36.59
N THR A 355 21.31 11.50 -36.77
CA THR A 355 21.97 12.66 -37.38
C THR A 355 22.31 13.74 -36.36
N LYS A 356 21.50 13.88 -35.32
CA LYS A 356 21.71 14.86 -34.25
C LYS A 356 21.05 14.38 -32.96
N ILE A 357 21.65 14.75 -31.84
CA ILE A 357 21.13 14.46 -30.50
C ILE A 357 20.86 15.79 -29.83
N GLU A 358 19.63 16.00 -29.39
CA GLU A 358 19.21 17.19 -28.65
C GLU A 358 18.79 16.79 -27.23
N ASP A 359 19.52 17.34 -26.26
CA ASP A 359 19.26 17.17 -24.84
C ASP A 359 18.59 18.46 -24.33
N SER A 360 17.31 18.34 -23.94
CA SER A 360 16.59 19.45 -23.32
C SER A 360 16.93 19.50 -21.83
N ARG A 361 17.98 20.25 -21.49
CA ARG A 361 18.38 20.53 -20.11
C ARG A 361 17.67 21.77 -19.59
N LEU A 362 16.90 21.62 -18.53
CA LEU A 362 16.42 22.73 -17.71
C LEU A 362 17.01 22.55 -16.31
N LEU A 363 17.70 23.56 -15.79
CA LEU A 363 18.23 23.57 -14.42
C LEU A 363 19.13 22.35 -14.07
N GLY A 364 19.86 21.81 -15.05
CA GLY A 364 20.76 20.65 -14.83
C GLY A 364 20.07 19.29 -14.79
N ILE A 365 18.76 19.25 -15.01
CA ILE A 365 17.98 18.01 -15.15
C ILE A 365 17.67 17.81 -16.65
N THR A 366 18.00 16.64 -17.17
CA THR A 366 17.63 16.22 -18.54
C THR A 366 16.18 15.75 -18.49
N TYR A 367 15.28 16.47 -19.16
CA TYR A 367 13.85 16.13 -19.12
C TYR A 367 13.47 15.13 -20.19
N ASN A 368 14.00 15.28 -21.41
CA ASN A 368 13.69 14.42 -22.55
C ASN A 368 14.85 14.43 -23.55
N LEU A 369 15.20 13.26 -24.09
CA LEU A 369 16.22 13.14 -25.11
C LEU A 369 15.55 12.98 -26.48
N SER A 370 15.87 13.87 -27.41
CA SER A 370 15.34 13.82 -28.77
C SER A 370 16.47 13.49 -29.74
N TYR A 371 16.36 12.33 -30.38
CA TYR A 371 17.25 11.92 -31.45
C TYR A 371 16.64 12.31 -32.79
N TRP A 372 17.31 13.18 -33.50
CA TRP A 372 17.01 13.45 -34.89
C TRP A 372 17.65 12.36 -35.71
N ALA A 373 16.87 11.76 -36.61
CA ALA A 373 17.34 10.67 -37.41
C ALA A 373 16.83 10.78 -38.85
N THR A 374 17.57 10.18 -39.78
CA THR A 374 17.11 10.01 -41.16
C THR A 374 16.42 8.66 -41.33
N TYR A 375 15.16 8.69 -41.76
CA TYR A 375 14.32 7.55 -42.10
C TYR A 375 13.90 7.64 -43.58
N GLU A 376 14.28 6.66 -44.39
CA GLU A 376 14.07 6.68 -45.86
C GLU A 376 14.61 7.93 -46.58
N GLY A 377 15.61 8.59 -45.98
CA GLY A 377 16.20 9.83 -46.51
C GLY A 377 15.60 11.12 -45.96
N GLU A 378 14.48 11.02 -45.23
CA GLU A 378 13.76 12.15 -44.64
C GLU A 378 13.98 12.25 -43.13
N THR A 379 13.70 13.41 -42.53
CA THR A 379 13.95 13.66 -41.10
C THR A 379 12.79 13.19 -40.24
N VAL A 380 13.10 12.37 -39.23
CA VAL A 380 12.18 11.95 -38.17
C VAL A 380 12.77 12.29 -36.81
N ILE A 381 11.91 12.59 -35.83
CA ILE A 381 12.32 12.79 -34.43
C ILE A 381 11.93 11.56 -33.62
N LEU A 382 12.92 10.96 -32.98
CA LEU A 382 12.76 9.87 -32.03
C LEU A 382 12.86 10.46 -30.63
N TYR A 383 11.77 10.42 -29.90
CA TYR A 383 11.63 10.95 -28.56
C TYR A 383 11.77 9.82 -27.55
N ASP A 384 12.78 9.92 -26.70
CA ASP A 384 13.08 8.94 -25.66
C ASP A 384 12.81 9.56 -24.28
N ASP A 385 11.70 9.14 -23.67
CA ASP A 385 11.27 9.49 -22.31
C ASP A 385 11.38 8.30 -21.35
N ARG A 386 12.09 7.23 -21.74
CA ARG A 386 12.30 6.07 -20.89
C ARG A 386 13.12 6.50 -19.67
N SER A 387 12.72 6.00 -18.51
CA SER A 387 13.44 6.20 -17.24
C SER A 387 14.89 5.68 -17.31
N VAL A 388 15.11 4.61 -18.06
CA VAL A 388 16.43 4.02 -18.33
C VAL A 388 16.76 4.14 -19.82
N GLN A 389 17.74 4.99 -20.14
CA GLN A 389 18.16 5.31 -21.51
C GLN A 389 19.31 4.43 -21.99
N GLU A 390 19.03 3.15 -22.15
CA GLU A 390 19.96 2.21 -22.79
C GLU A 390 19.39 1.69 -24.12
N PRO A 391 20.24 1.54 -25.15
CA PRO A 391 21.66 1.91 -25.23
C PRO A 391 21.90 3.42 -25.49
N THR A 392 23.06 3.95 -25.07
CA THR A 392 23.46 5.34 -25.39
C THR A 392 23.84 5.50 -26.86
N LEU A 393 22.95 6.12 -27.66
CA LEU A 393 23.16 6.35 -29.08
C LEU A 393 24.15 7.49 -29.37
N LYS A 394 24.83 7.40 -30.53
CA LYS A 394 25.75 8.41 -31.08
C LYS A 394 25.29 8.86 -32.46
N VAL A 395 25.73 10.05 -32.84
CA VAL A 395 25.55 10.53 -34.22
C VAL A 395 26.27 9.59 -35.18
N GLY A 396 25.55 9.14 -36.21
CA GLY A 396 26.00 8.16 -37.19
C GLY A 396 25.52 6.72 -36.90
N ASP A 397 24.99 6.45 -35.71
CA ASP A 397 24.49 5.11 -35.39
C ASP A 397 23.32 4.73 -36.28
N LYS A 398 23.39 3.52 -36.85
CA LYS A 398 22.28 2.90 -37.58
C LYS A 398 21.47 2.08 -36.59
N ILE A 399 20.20 2.41 -36.47
CA ILE A 399 19.33 1.81 -35.47
C ILE A 399 18.08 1.22 -36.10
N THR A 400 17.50 0.25 -35.39
CA THR A 400 16.09 -0.10 -35.51
C THR A 400 15.38 0.46 -34.28
N ALA A 401 14.53 1.46 -34.45
CA ALA A 401 13.71 1.99 -33.37
C ALA A 401 12.36 1.28 -33.36
N TYR A 402 11.92 0.90 -32.15
CA TYR A 402 10.59 0.35 -31.88
C TYR A 402 9.87 1.30 -30.93
N GLY A 403 8.65 1.69 -31.26
CA GLY A 403 7.95 2.73 -30.50
C GLY A 403 6.55 2.97 -31.03
N TYR A 404 5.96 4.10 -30.65
CA TYR A 404 4.64 4.54 -31.09
C TYR A 404 4.76 5.85 -31.86
N GLY A 405 3.88 6.07 -32.84
CA GLY A 405 3.76 7.40 -33.44
C GLY A 405 3.37 8.41 -32.37
N ASP A 406 3.82 9.65 -32.47
CA ASP A 406 3.53 10.72 -31.49
C ASP A 406 3.22 12.02 -32.23
N GLY A 407 2.42 11.90 -33.28
CA GLY A 407 2.00 13.03 -34.10
C GLY A 407 3.12 13.66 -34.93
N LYS A 408 3.12 14.99 -34.97
CA LYS A 408 4.13 15.82 -35.64
C LYS A 408 4.77 16.78 -34.66
N SER A 409 6.08 16.94 -34.79
CA SER A 409 6.83 18.00 -34.13
C SER A 409 7.12 19.14 -35.10
N THR A 410 7.19 20.36 -34.57
CA THR A 410 7.54 21.56 -35.33
C THR A 410 9.03 21.85 -35.15
N ILE A 411 9.76 21.91 -36.25
CA ILE A 411 11.15 22.36 -36.31
C ILE A 411 11.17 23.80 -36.79
N ASP A 412 11.62 24.70 -35.93
CA ASP A 412 11.85 26.10 -36.27
C ASP A 412 13.27 26.30 -36.82
N ILE A 413 13.38 26.79 -38.06
CA ILE A 413 14.63 27.25 -38.63
C ILE A 413 14.90 28.68 -38.11
N LYS A 414 15.89 28.78 -37.22
CA LYS A 414 16.32 30.06 -36.65
C LYS A 414 17.51 30.63 -37.41
N GLN A 415 17.37 31.84 -37.93
CA GLN A 415 18.50 32.60 -38.47
C GLN A 415 19.10 33.49 -37.37
N LYS A 416 20.42 33.42 -37.19
CA LYS A 416 21.14 34.35 -36.31
C LYS A 416 21.21 35.71 -36.99
N GLU A 417 20.55 36.70 -36.41
CA GLU A 417 20.69 38.09 -36.84
C GLU A 417 21.95 38.68 -36.19
N TYR A 418 22.83 39.27 -37.01
CA TYR A 418 24.12 39.80 -36.56
C TYR A 418 23.92 41.13 -35.82
N GLN A 419 24.65 41.28 -34.71
CA GLN A 419 24.55 42.39 -33.77
C GLN A 419 24.83 43.75 -34.42
N GLY A 420 23.84 44.65 -34.39
CA GLY A 420 24.07 46.08 -34.56
C GLY A 420 24.61 46.65 -33.24
N SER A 421 25.86 47.13 -33.27
CA SER A 421 26.57 47.75 -32.14
C SER A 421 25.78 48.91 -31.51
N LEU A 422 25.19 48.68 -30.33
CA LEU A 422 25.19 49.66 -29.23
C LEU A 422 24.90 48.97 -27.88
N LEU A 423 25.95 48.80 -27.08
CA LEU A 423 26.01 48.77 -25.61
C LEU A 423 25.28 47.71 -24.77
N ILE A 424 24.44 46.82 -25.32
CA ILE A 424 23.99 45.60 -24.62
C ILE A 424 23.55 44.56 -25.65
N GLY A 425 24.47 43.66 -25.98
CA GLY A 425 24.30 42.77 -27.11
C GLY A 425 23.37 41.59 -26.86
N PHE A 426 22.05 41.82 -26.91
CA PHE A 426 21.08 40.72 -27.00
C PHE A 426 21.01 40.23 -28.45
N SER A 427 21.51 39.01 -28.69
CA SER A 427 21.28 38.32 -29.96
C SER A 427 19.89 37.70 -29.89
N TYR A 428 18.99 38.16 -30.77
CA TYR A 428 17.70 37.51 -30.96
C TYR A 428 17.81 36.59 -32.18
N ASN A 429 17.41 35.34 -32.00
CA ASN A 429 17.23 34.42 -33.11
C ASN A 429 15.84 34.68 -33.70
N LYS A 430 15.77 35.02 -34.98
CA LYS A 430 14.47 35.12 -35.68
C LYS A 430 14.15 33.77 -36.31
N THR A 431 12.97 33.23 -36.04
CA THR A 431 12.44 32.07 -36.78
C THR A 431 12.10 32.53 -38.19
N VAL A 432 12.68 31.90 -39.19
CA VAL A 432 12.51 32.22 -40.62
C VAL A 432 11.53 31.27 -41.29
N ASP A 433 11.49 30.03 -40.83
CA ASP A 433 10.63 28.99 -41.40
C ASP A 433 10.36 27.90 -40.34
N SER A 434 9.26 27.15 -40.49
CA SER A 434 8.87 26.07 -39.58
C SER A 434 8.42 24.84 -40.37
N TYR A 435 9.04 23.70 -40.09
CA TYR A 435 8.77 22.43 -40.77
C TYR A 435 8.12 21.45 -39.81
N TYR A 436 7.19 20.63 -40.31
CA TYR A 436 6.63 19.55 -39.52
C TYR A 436 7.36 18.26 -39.83
N VAL A 437 7.73 17.51 -38.80
CA VAL A 437 8.33 16.19 -38.95
C VAL A 437 7.58 15.17 -38.11
N PRO A 438 7.46 13.92 -38.55
CA PRO A 438 6.90 12.88 -37.72
C PRO A 438 7.72 12.73 -36.43
N LYS A 439 7.01 12.54 -35.33
CA LYS A 439 7.60 12.25 -34.04
C LYS A 439 7.23 10.82 -33.65
N ILE A 440 8.18 10.08 -33.09
CA ILE A 440 7.98 8.69 -32.64
C ILE A 440 8.48 8.63 -31.21
N LYS A 441 7.60 8.23 -30.28
CA LYS A 441 7.98 7.90 -28.90
C LYS A 441 8.62 6.52 -28.90
N VAL A 442 9.86 6.42 -28.43
CA VAL A 442 10.62 5.18 -28.49
C VAL A 442 10.48 4.36 -27.22
N GLU A 443 10.29 3.06 -27.41
CA GLU A 443 10.25 2.05 -26.35
C GLU A 443 11.55 1.22 -26.30
N HIS A 444 12.19 0.99 -27.46
CA HIS A 444 13.42 0.22 -27.56
C HIS A 444 14.24 0.54 -28.81
N PHE A 445 15.57 0.38 -28.73
CA PHE A 445 16.47 0.48 -29.88
C PHE A 445 17.33 -0.77 -30.04
N ASP A 446 17.49 -1.23 -31.27
CA ASP A 446 18.57 -2.16 -31.65
C ASP A 446 19.62 -1.40 -32.47
N ILE A 447 20.87 -1.33 -31.99
CA ILE A 447 22.00 -0.78 -32.74
C ILE A 447 22.50 -1.85 -33.73
N ARG A 448 22.73 -1.46 -34.99
CA ARG A 448 23.19 -2.34 -36.07
C ARG A 448 24.66 -2.22 -36.39
#